data_AF-E1Z4Z2-F1
#
_entry.id   AF-E1Z4Z2-F1
#
_cell.length_a   1.000
_cell.length_b   1.000
_cell.length_c   1.000
_cell.angle_alpha   90.00
_cell.angle_beta   90.00
_cell.angle_gamma   90.00
#
_symmetry.space_group_name_H-M   'P 1'
#
loop_
_entity.id
_entity.type
_entity.pdbx_description
1 polymer ?
#
loop_
_entity_poly.entity_id
_entity_poly.type
_entity_poly.pdbx_seq_one_letter_code
_entity_poly.pdbx_strand_id
1 'polypeptide(L)'
;MDRSRTGAQLVAAASLCILVLGAPPAVGEALRLQPSSYSCPEGRVPEGARLDAYRSCTFTNLYLWQGRAYYVLSDDKAAAPALGQLGLKFEMWASDEGPEPVTEFFEVTTADALAQRLPAAAAGQAATVPLAYYHFMEEWLPGLSMTLCEQFGHCSYADRSRLQLIDVQQRPRSCNSRELYPAFFREAAGCLSAKPLLHINGSSLRGQLARVEEAWMGLGPRCRGIPAGCYVPGSGRLPPTPQLTASLRLILAQCLGARLDAPAPLRPVQVLVIDRPYTSNRQRRYPPDRVAVRLAYMEGLSVRQQAQLWSGATVVLHMHGAALGNYFFLPSRAVVVQLAPSYRLNPSRYSRLLERDLAGVSDIRVVDWSNSDPTRLHLNTEAITADTRPGPRSYLADRERYAELATSFECSESLRPSLYRACRSLQTQVNLVLDLEVAANLTDAAIAQAFRQQQQAVPAWLAALRAGAGGAAADGRIPPAAAAAAEQERRRIDAVAAGLPLLERLRGAGPLLTLALGVAVGAAATLVVVSAVWRIA
;
A
#
# COMPACT_ATOMS: atom_id res chain seq x y z
N MET A 1 24.15 -42.43 66.03
CA MET A 1 24.43 -42.19 64.60
C MET A 1 23.77 -40.86 64.25
N ASP A 2 24.26 -39.72 64.71
CA ASP A 2 25.60 -39.14 64.52
C ASP A 2 25.96 -38.88 63.06
N ARG A 3 25.56 -37.70 62.57
CA ARG A 3 26.42 -36.62 62.02
C ARG A 3 25.48 -35.53 61.46
N SER A 4 25.16 -34.50 62.24
CA SER A 4 25.96 -33.29 62.51
C SER A 4 26.04 -32.35 61.31
N ARG A 5 25.38 -31.17 61.42
CA ARG A 5 26.02 -29.84 61.59
C ARG A 5 26.22 -29.16 60.22
N THR A 6 25.85 -27.90 59.98
CA THR A 6 25.95 -26.65 60.79
C THR A 6 25.10 -25.59 60.06
N GLY A 7 24.25 -24.78 60.71
CA GLY A 7 24.60 -23.50 61.37
C GLY A 7 24.60 -22.35 60.33
N ALA A 8 24.11 -21.13 60.51
CA ALA A 8 23.63 -20.33 61.65
C ALA A 8 22.87 -19.11 61.05
N GLN A 9 21.73 -18.68 61.60
CA GLN A 9 21.55 -17.45 62.40
C GLN A 9 22.00 -16.10 61.80
N LEU A 10 21.00 -15.21 61.68
CA LEU A 10 20.94 -13.81 62.14
C LEU A 10 21.72 -12.67 61.44
N VAL A 11 21.01 -11.53 61.44
CA VAL A 11 21.42 -10.12 61.38
C VAL A 11 21.25 -9.38 60.05
N ALA A 12 20.23 -8.54 60.07
CA ALA A 12 20.10 -7.21 59.47
C ALA A 12 21.29 -6.67 58.66
N ALA A 13 21.04 -6.36 57.40
CA ALA A 13 21.56 -5.15 56.80
C ALA A 13 20.47 -4.59 55.88
N ALA A 14 19.85 -3.50 56.30
CA ALA A 14 19.15 -2.61 55.42
C ALA A 14 20.14 -2.14 54.35
N SER A 15 20.12 -2.77 53.17
CA SER A 15 20.62 -2.14 51.96
C SER A 15 19.62 -1.08 51.55
N LEU A 16 19.65 0.02 52.31
CA LEU A 16 19.41 1.35 51.78
C LEU A 16 20.49 1.55 50.71
N CYS A 17 20.30 0.97 49.54
CA CYS A 17 20.93 1.47 48.33
C CYS A 17 20.33 2.86 48.15
N ILE A 18 20.99 3.82 48.78
CA ILE A 18 21.00 5.20 48.34
C ILE A 18 21.43 5.08 46.88
N LEU A 19 20.44 5.01 45.98
CA LEU A 19 20.55 5.58 44.65
C LEU A 19 20.87 7.04 44.94
N VAL A 20 22.15 7.32 45.17
CA VAL A 20 22.73 8.60 44.87
C VAL A 20 22.46 8.70 43.39
N LEU A 21 21.33 9.33 43.06
CA LEU A 21 21.11 10.00 41.79
C LEU A 21 22.26 10.98 41.71
N GLY A 22 23.46 10.48 41.36
CA GLY A 22 24.52 11.31 40.88
C GLY A 22 23.87 12.07 39.76
N ALA A 23 23.66 13.37 39.97
CA ALA A 23 23.20 14.24 38.92
C ALA A 23 24.02 13.85 37.69
N PRO A 24 23.37 13.47 36.57
CA PRO A 24 24.10 13.10 35.37
C PRO A 24 25.14 14.20 35.15
N PRO A 25 26.44 13.84 34.98
CA PRO A 25 27.52 14.82 34.92
C PRO A 25 27.05 15.95 34.01
N ALA A 26 27.13 17.19 34.51
CA ALA A 26 26.53 18.36 33.88
C ALA A 26 26.74 18.26 32.36
N VAL A 27 25.66 17.93 31.64
CA VAL A 27 25.66 17.73 30.18
C VAL A 27 26.11 19.02 29.46
N GLY A 28 26.20 20.13 30.21
CA GLY A 28 26.55 21.47 29.77
C GLY A 28 27.99 21.68 29.26
N GLU A 29 28.94 20.75 29.44
CA GLU A 29 30.31 20.95 28.92
C GLU A 29 30.69 20.10 27.68
N ALA A 30 29.88 19.10 27.30
CA ALA A 30 30.35 18.04 26.39
C ALA A 30 29.65 17.92 25.02
N LEU A 31 28.54 18.62 24.77
CA LEU A 31 27.85 18.56 23.48
C LEU A 31 28.15 19.80 22.63
N ARG A 32 29.28 19.76 21.92
CA ARG A 32 29.62 20.77 20.90
C ARG A 32 28.77 20.55 19.66
N LEU A 33 27.51 21.01 19.72
CA LEU A 33 26.61 21.02 18.57
C LEU A 33 27.12 22.04 17.54
N GLN A 34 27.40 21.57 16.34
CA GLN A 34 27.71 22.42 15.20
C GLN A 34 26.43 23.08 14.67
N PRO A 35 26.48 24.37 14.29
CA PRO A 35 25.36 25.03 13.62
C PRO A 35 24.95 24.31 12.35
N SER A 36 23.65 24.26 12.12
CA SER A 36 23.06 23.81 10.87
C SER A 36 23.15 24.89 9.81
N SER A 37 23.29 24.47 8.55
CA SER A 37 23.15 25.35 7.39
C SER A 37 22.24 24.70 6.36
N TYR A 38 21.83 25.47 5.35
CA TYR A 38 21.11 24.91 4.21
C TYR A 38 21.53 25.61 2.93
N SER A 39 21.43 24.87 1.83
CA SER A 39 21.53 25.39 0.48
C SER A 39 20.40 24.78 -0.33
N CYS A 40 19.67 25.62 -1.04
CA CYS A 40 18.67 25.17 -1.96
C CYS A 40 19.12 25.61 -3.36
N PRO A 41 19.07 24.75 -4.40
CA PRO A 41 19.53 25.11 -5.74
C PRO A 41 18.88 26.41 -6.22
N GLU A 42 19.67 27.44 -6.51
CA GLU A 42 19.19 28.66 -7.16
C GLU A 42 19.15 28.38 -8.67
N GLY A 43 17.95 28.33 -9.27
CA GLY A 43 17.83 28.42 -10.73
C GLY A 43 17.81 27.13 -11.56
N ARG A 44 17.47 25.96 -11.00
CA ARG A 44 17.11 24.77 -11.82
C ARG A 44 15.67 24.34 -11.60
N VAL A 45 14.76 25.26 -11.89
CA VAL A 45 13.35 24.96 -12.05
C VAL A 45 13.21 24.43 -13.46
N PRO A 46 12.85 23.15 -13.67
CA PRO A 46 12.55 22.73 -15.02
C PRO A 46 11.38 23.59 -15.53
N GLU A 47 11.43 23.97 -16.80
CA GLU A 47 10.42 24.83 -17.42
C GLU A 47 9.00 24.29 -17.15
N GLY A 48 8.10 25.17 -16.68
CA GLY A 48 6.72 24.82 -16.32
C GLY A 48 6.51 24.39 -14.85
N ALA A 49 7.57 24.17 -14.07
CA ALA A 49 7.45 23.97 -12.63
C ALA A 49 7.32 25.31 -11.87
N ARG A 50 6.67 25.25 -10.70
CA ARG A 50 6.56 26.35 -9.76
C ARG A 50 7.46 26.10 -8.54
N LEU A 51 8.47 26.95 -8.35
CA LEU A 51 9.44 26.84 -7.24
C LEU A 51 8.82 26.96 -5.87
N ASP A 52 7.78 27.79 -5.74
CA ASP A 52 7.05 28.00 -4.51
C ASP A 52 6.27 26.74 -4.07
N ALA A 53 6.13 25.75 -4.95
CA ALA A 53 5.30 24.59 -4.72
C ALA A 53 6.08 23.28 -4.48
N TYR A 54 7.26 23.04 -5.08
CA TYR A 54 7.95 21.74 -4.95
C TYR A 54 9.47 21.87 -5.15
N ARG A 55 10.17 22.23 -4.08
CA ARG A 55 11.64 22.39 -4.06
C ARG A 55 12.29 21.35 -3.16
N SER A 56 13.51 20.98 -3.53
CA SER A 56 14.41 20.21 -2.67
C SER A 56 15.58 21.09 -2.18
N CYS A 57 16.04 20.85 -0.96
CA CYS A 57 17.16 21.56 -0.35
C CYS A 57 18.11 20.57 0.34
N THR A 58 19.38 20.94 0.38
CA THR A 58 20.41 20.26 1.16
C THR A 58 20.61 21.00 2.47
N PHE A 59 20.43 20.31 3.57
CA PHE A 59 20.73 20.79 4.91
C PHE A 59 22.00 20.13 5.41
N THR A 60 22.80 20.87 6.18
CA THR A 60 23.95 20.30 6.87
C THR A 60 23.77 20.37 8.38
N ASN A 61 24.33 19.39 9.08
CA ASN A 61 24.28 19.26 10.54
C ASN A 61 22.86 19.34 11.12
N LEU A 62 21.90 18.57 10.58
CA LEU A 62 20.61 18.40 11.22
C LEU A 62 20.72 17.42 12.38
N TYR A 63 20.03 17.68 13.48
CA TYR A 63 20.03 16.78 14.63
C TYR A 63 18.69 16.08 14.76
N LEU A 64 18.68 14.77 14.90
CA LEU A 64 17.48 13.99 15.13
C LEU A 64 17.40 13.62 16.62
N TRP A 65 16.27 13.95 17.25
CA TRP A 65 15.99 13.61 18.64
C TRP A 65 14.49 13.40 18.87
N GLN A 66 14.12 12.29 19.53
CA GLN A 66 12.75 11.97 19.92
C GLN A 66 11.70 12.13 18.79
N GLY A 67 12.06 11.71 17.57
CA GLY A 67 11.16 11.80 16.43
C GLY A 67 11.14 13.13 15.71
N ARG A 68 11.97 14.10 16.09
CA ARG A 68 12.04 15.42 15.45
C ARG A 68 13.43 15.68 14.88
N ALA A 69 13.48 16.51 13.83
CA ALA A 69 14.67 17.08 13.25
C ALA A 69 14.84 18.51 13.76
N TYR A 70 16.05 18.85 14.17
CA TYR A 70 16.41 20.13 14.76
C TYR A 70 17.45 20.83 13.88
N TYR A 71 17.15 22.07 13.52
CA TYR A 71 18.07 23.01 12.90
C TYR A 71 18.65 23.91 13.98
N VAL A 72 19.96 23.78 14.25
CA VAL A 72 20.65 24.51 15.30
C VAL A 72 21.22 25.81 14.72
N LEU A 73 20.80 26.95 15.26
CA LEU A 73 21.29 28.27 14.85
C LEU A 73 22.75 28.48 15.28
N SER A 74 23.49 29.27 14.50
CA SER A 74 24.78 29.82 14.93
C SER A 74 24.58 30.93 15.96
N ASP A 75 25.58 31.12 16.83
CA ASP A 75 25.57 32.17 17.87
C ASP A 75 25.45 33.58 17.30
N ASP A 76 25.93 33.77 16.06
CA ASP A 76 25.82 35.02 15.29
C ASP A 76 24.41 35.31 14.76
N LYS A 77 23.38 34.56 15.21
CA LYS A 77 21.96 34.74 14.89
C LYS A 77 21.70 34.91 13.39
N ALA A 78 22.31 34.09 12.54
CA ALA A 78 21.84 33.95 11.17
C ALA A 78 20.33 33.67 11.22
N ALA A 79 19.54 34.45 10.47
CA ALA A 79 18.09 34.31 10.49
C ALA A 79 17.72 32.84 10.22
N ALA A 80 16.89 32.28 11.09
CA ALA A 80 16.34 30.94 10.92
C ALA A 80 15.81 30.77 9.48
N PRO A 81 16.03 29.60 8.83
CA PRO A 81 15.38 29.36 7.55
C PRO A 81 13.88 29.57 7.73
N ALA A 82 13.31 30.50 6.97
CA ALA A 82 11.87 30.59 6.85
C ALA A 82 11.41 29.40 6.01
N LEU A 83 11.22 28.22 6.63
CA LEU A 83 10.94 26.96 5.93
C LEU A 83 9.72 27.07 5.00
N GLY A 84 8.70 27.85 5.40
CA GLY A 84 7.54 28.17 4.54
C GLY A 84 7.90 28.94 3.28
N GLN A 85 8.96 29.75 3.32
CA GLN A 85 9.49 30.47 2.16
C GLN A 85 10.48 29.61 1.34
N LEU A 86 10.97 28.49 1.87
CA LEU A 86 11.85 27.59 1.13
C LEU A 86 11.12 26.75 0.08
N GLY A 87 9.78 26.69 0.11
CA GLY A 87 8.99 25.87 -0.82
C GLY A 87 9.15 24.36 -0.60
N LEU A 88 9.50 23.95 0.63
CA LEU A 88 9.66 22.53 0.98
C LEU A 88 8.28 21.89 1.16
N LYS A 89 7.96 20.97 0.26
CA LYS A 89 6.74 20.17 0.28
C LYS A 89 7.06 18.69 0.49
N PHE A 90 6.17 17.99 1.17
CA PHE A 90 6.34 16.60 1.57
C PHE A 90 5.10 15.75 1.25
N GLU A 91 3.99 16.39 0.91
CA GLU A 91 2.77 15.72 0.50
C GLU A 91 2.74 15.64 -1.03
N MET A 92 2.42 14.45 -1.56
CA MET A 92 2.26 14.27 -2.99
C MET A 92 0.89 14.75 -3.45
N TRP A 93 -0.11 14.72 -2.57
CA TRP A 93 -1.47 15.13 -2.87
C TRP A 93 -1.61 16.64 -2.68
N ALA A 94 -1.52 17.39 -3.78
CA ALA A 94 -1.63 18.86 -3.74
C ALA A 94 -2.96 19.35 -3.13
N SER A 95 -4.03 18.54 -3.16
CA SER A 95 -5.30 18.84 -2.48
C SER A 95 -5.22 18.73 -0.97
N ASP A 96 -4.31 17.91 -0.46
CA ASP A 96 -4.13 17.61 0.96
C ASP A 96 -2.98 18.46 1.53
N GLU A 97 -2.18 19.05 0.65
CA GLU A 97 -1.12 19.98 0.97
C GLU A 97 -1.69 21.40 1.07
N GLY A 98 -1.81 21.90 2.30
CA GLY A 98 -2.13 23.30 2.54
C GLY A 98 -1.03 24.25 2.00
N PRO A 99 -1.26 25.57 2.04
CA PRO A 99 -0.24 26.55 1.67
C PRO A 99 1.02 26.42 2.54
N GLU A 100 0.85 26.02 3.80
CA GLU A 100 1.94 25.81 4.76
C GLU A 100 2.75 24.54 4.46
N PRO A 101 4.07 24.55 4.68
CA PRO A 101 4.89 23.33 4.60
C PRO A 101 4.55 22.39 5.77
N VAL A 102 4.62 21.07 5.53
CA VAL A 102 4.54 20.08 6.61
C VAL A 102 5.86 20.09 7.40
N THR A 103 5.90 20.85 8.50
CA THR A 103 7.09 21.02 9.35
C THR A 103 6.89 20.46 10.76
N GLU A 104 5.84 19.67 11.00
CA GLU A 104 5.55 19.08 12.32
C GLU A 104 6.76 18.33 12.90
N PHE A 105 7.54 17.68 12.03
CA PHE A 105 8.74 16.96 12.40
C PHE A 105 10.00 17.82 12.53
N PHE A 106 9.96 19.09 12.14
CA PHE A 106 11.13 19.98 12.08
C PHE A 106 11.02 21.13 13.10
N GLU A 107 12.13 21.50 13.72
CA GLU A 107 12.18 22.60 14.69
C GLU A 107 13.48 23.40 14.55
N VAL A 108 13.39 24.73 14.59
CA VAL A 108 14.57 25.60 14.68
C VAL A 108 14.86 25.88 16.15
N THR A 109 16.13 25.75 16.56
CA THR A 109 16.53 25.86 17.96
C THR A 109 17.96 26.39 18.11
N THR A 110 18.40 26.65 19.35
CA THR A 110 19.82 26.93 19.67
C THR A 110 20.47 25.68 20.25
N ALA A 111 21.81 25.63 20.26
CA ALA A 111 22.55 24.50 20.83
C ALA A 111 22.16 24.26 22.30
N ASP A 112 22.14 25.32 23.11
CA ASP A 112 21.77 25.26 24.53
C ASP A 112 20.34 24.76 24.75
N ALA A 113 19.38 25.25 23.95
CA ALA A 113 17.99 24.84 24.06
C ALA A 113 17.78 23.37 23.68
N LEU A 114 18.51 22.87 22.68
CA LEU A 114 18.48 21.44 22.35
C LEU A 114 19.12 20.59 23.46
N ALA A 115 20.27 21.02 24.00
CA ALA A 115 20.97 20.33 25.09
C ALA A 115 20.08 20.18 26.34
N GLN A 116 19.31 21.21 26.68
CA GLN A 116 18.36 21.19 27.80
C GLN A 116 17.20 20.19 27.61
N ARG A 117 16.91 19.76 26.38
CA ARG A 117 15.82 18.82 26.06
C ARG A 117 16.24 17.35 26.03
N LEU A 118 17.54 17.06 25.95
CA LEU A 118 18.06 15.69 25.91
C LEU A 118 17.70 14.83 27.13
N PRO A 119 17.53 15.37 28.35
CA PRO A 119 17.11 14.57 29.50
C PRO A 119 15.66 14.04 29.42
N ALA A 120 14.81 14.60 28.55
CA ALA A 120 13.41 14.20 28.45
C ALA A 120 13.23 12.94 27.59
N ALA A 121 13.03 11.79 28.23
CA ALA A 121 12.61 10.57 27.54
C ALA A 121 11.10 10.63 27.25
N ALA A 122 10.72 10.68 25.97
CA ALA A 122 9.32 10.54 25.58
C ALA A 122 8.96 9.05 25.44
N ALA A 123 8.15 8.56 26.37
CA ALA A 123 7.41 7.31 26.16
C ALA A 123 6.17 7.63 25.32
N GLY A 124 6.05 7.02 24.15
CA GLY A 124 4.76 6.97 23.49
C GLY A 124 4.46 5.54 23.04
N GLN A 125 3.21 5.28 22.71
CA GLN A 125 2.77 4.02 22.12
C GLN A 125 2.66 4.16 20.60
N ALA A 126 2.97 3.08 19.88
CA ALA A 126 2.80 2.99 18.43
C ALA A 126 1.45 2.33 18.16
N ALA A 127 0.69 2.84 17.20
CA ALA A 127 -0.49 2.15 16.69
C ALA A 127 -0.21 1.75 15.24
N THR A 128 -0.43 0.48 14.90
CA THR A 128 -0.36 0.00 13.52
C THR A 128 -1.64 0.38 12.77
N VAL A 129 -1.48 0.93 11.58
CA VAL A 129 -2.54 0.97 10.56
C VAL A 129 -2.01 0.20 9.33
N PRO A 130 -2.83 -0.45 8.50
CA PRO A 130 -2.33 -1.05 7.26
C PRO A 130 -2.08 0.03 6.19
N LEU A 131 -0.90 0.02 5.54
CA LEU A 131 -0.63 0.81 4.34
C LEU A 131 -1.21 0.07 3.13
N ALA A 132 -1.85 0.80 2.21
CA ALA A 132 -2.21 0.19 0.93
C ALA A 132 -0.96 0.05 0.05
N TYR A 133 -0.68 -1.18 -0.38
CA TYR A 133 0.46 -1.51 -1.26
C TYR A 133 0.60 -0.56 -2.46
N TYR A 134 -0.52 -0.19 -3.11
CA TYR A 134 -0.46 0.71 -4.26
C TYR A 134 -0.01 2.13 -3.87
N HIS A 135 -0.50 2.74 -2.79
CA HIS A 135 -0.07 4.10 -2.42
C HIS A 135 1.46 4.19 -2.26
N PHE A 136 2.11 3.11 -1.83
CA PHE A 136 3.57 3.08 -1.81
C PHE A 136 4.18 2.80 -3.18
N MET A 137 3.86 1.65 -3.78
CA MET A 137 4.52 1.18 -5.01
C MET A 137 4.16 2.01 -6.23
N GLU A 138 2.90 2.40 -6.31
CA GLU A 138 2.38 3.28 -7.34
C GLU A 138 2.72 4.72 -6.99
N GLU A 139 2.40 5.24 -5.81
CA GLU A 139 2.49 6.69 -5.61
C GLU A 139 3.84 7.20 -5.11
N TRP A 140 4.23 6.74 -3.94
CA TRP A 140 5.36 7.29 -3.21
C TRP A 140 6.70 6.93 -3.82
N LEU A 141 6.88 5.65 -4.18
CA LEU A 141 8.15 5.13 -4.68
C LEU A 141 8.59 5.81 -5.99
N PRO A 142 7.71 6.02 -7.00
CA PRO A 142 8.09 6.77 -8.20
C PRO A 142 8.40 8.23 -7.91
N GLY A 143 7.59 8.92 -7.09
CA GLY A 143 7.83 10.32 -6.72
C GLY A 143 9.18 10.52 -6.03
N LEU A 144 9.51 9.63 -5.09
CA LEU A 144 10.83 9.61 -4.45
C LEU A 144 11.94 9.34 -5.46
N SER A 145 11.81 8.30 -6.30
CA SER A 145 12.85 7.95 -7.28
C SER A 145 13.10 9.06 -8.29
N MET A 146 12.07 9.79 -8.73
CA MET A 146 12.21 10.92 -9.64
C MET A 146 12.93 12.08 -8.96
N THR A 147 12.59 12.37 -7.71
CA THR A 147 13.28 13.39 -6.91
C THR A 147 14.75 13.03 -6.72
N LEU A 148 15.05 11.79 -6.31
CA LEU A 148 16.41 11.28 -6.15
C LEU A 148 17.24 11.40 -7.43
N CYS A 149 16.66 11.02 -8.57
CA CYS A 149 17.37 11.09 -9.84
C CYS A 149 17.57 12.53 -10.34
N GLU A 150 16.50 13.33 -10.46
CA GLU A 150 16.56 14.65 -11.07
C GLU A 150 17.28 15.69 -10.18
N GLN A 151 17.10 15.60 -8.86
CA GLN A 151 17.62 16.61 -7.92
C GLN A 151 18.99 16.23 -7.34
N PHE A 152 19.26 14.93 -7.17
CA PHE A 152 20.45 14.45 -6.47
C PHE A 152 21.35 13.56 -7.33
N GLY A 153 20.97 13.28 -8.58
CA GLY A 153 21.75 12.42 -9.48
C GLY A 153 21.72 10.93 -9.13
N HIS A 154 20.84 10.51 -8.21
CA HIS A 154 20.66 9.11 -7.81
C HIS A 154 19.73 8.38 -8.79
N CYS A 155 20.24 8.16 -10.00
CA CYS A 155 19.48 7.60 -11.12
C CYS A 155 19.73 6.12 -11.37
N SER A 156 20.69 5.50 -10.67
CA SER A 156 21.09 4.12 -10.90
C SER A 156 21.01 3.27 -9.63
N TYR A 157 20.90 1.95 -9.82
CA TYR A 157 20.88 1.01 -8.69
C TYR A 157 22.20 1.02 -7.89
N ALA A 158 23.32 1.40 -8.53
CA ALA A 158 24.63 1.48 -7.88
C ALA A 158 24.68 2.61 -6.83
N ASP A 159 23.89 3.67 -7.00
CA ASP A 159 23.90 4.84 -6.11
C ASP A 159 23.30 4.57 -4.72
N ARG A 160 22.55 3.46 -4.58
CA ARG A 160 21.81 3.14 -3.35
C ARG A 160 22.69 2.99 -2.11
N SER A 161 23.97 2.63 -2.28
CA SER A 161 24.92 2.46 -1.17
C SER A 161 25.25 3.79 -0.47
N ARG A 162 25.08 4.90 -1.17
CA ARG A 162 25.39 6.26 -0.71
C ARG A 162 24.22 6.90 0.05
N LEU A 163 23.02 6.31 0.00
CA LEU A 163 21.80 6.90 0.53
C LEU A 163 21.36 6.21 1.83
N GLN A 164 20.99 7.00 2.84
CA GLN A 164 20.20 6.56 4.00
C GLN A 164 18.80 7.16 3.86
N LEU A 165 17.76 6.32 3.86
CA LEU A 165 16.38 6.81 3.90
C LEU A 165 15.92 6.91 5.36
N ILE A 166 15.37 8.07 5.73
CA ILE A 166 14.76 8.33 7.02
C ILE A 166 13.33 8.78 6.77
N ASP A 167 12.37 7.97 7.19
CA ASP A 167 10.96 8.28 7.15
C ASP A 167 10.58 9.19 8.31
N VAL A 168 9.93 10.30 7.97
CA VAL A 168 9.55 11.35 8.91
C VAL A 168 8.05 11.38 9.21
N GLN A 169 7.28 10.39 8.74
CA GLN A 169 5.84 10.41 8.92
C GLN A 169 5.43 10.29 10.39
N GLN A 170 4.90 11.37 10.96
CA GLN A 170 4.53 11.44 12.38
C GLN A 170 3.04 11.18 12.64
N ARG A 171 2.20 11.12 11.61
CA ARG A 171 0.75 10.99 11.80
C ARG A 171 0.44 9.71 12.59
N PRO A 172 -0.20 9.79 13.76
CA PRO A 172 -0.37 8.65 14.69
C PRO A 172 -1.23 7.50 14.17
N ARG A 173 -1.85 7.68 13.00
CA ARG A 173 -2.59 6.64 12.26
C ARG A 173 -1.88 6.21 10.98
N SER A 174 -0.59 6.49 10.87
CA SER A 174 0.21 5.98 9.77
C SER A 174 0.78 4.60 10.12
N CYS A 175 0.52 3.71 9.19
CA CYS A 175 1.07 2.40 8.95
C CYS A 175 2.59 2.24 8.96
N ASN A 176 3.34 3.31 8.78
CA ASN A 176 4.79 3.33 8.87
C ASN A 176 5.29 3.95 10.18
N SER A 177 4.39 4.33 11.10
CA SER A 177 4.78 4.94 12.35
C SER A 177 5.74 4.01 13.11
N ARG A 178 6.91 4.54 13.47
CA ARG A 178 7.90 3.90 14.34
C ARG A 178 8.39 2.54 13.82
N GLU A 179 8.74 2.48 12.56
CA GLU A 179 9.35 1.32 11.90
C GLU A 179 8.41 0.12 11.70
N LEU A 180 7.10 0.29 11.88
CA LEU A 180 6.10 -0.77 11.66
C LEU A 180 5.80 -0.99 10.17
N TYR A 181 6.85 -1.00 9.35
CA TYR A 181 6.77 -1.18 7.91
C TYR A 181 6.29 -2.59 7.53
N PRO A 182 5.27 -2.71 6.66
CA PRO A 182 5.02 -3.96 5.96
C PRO A 182 6.26 -4.44 5.19
N ALA A 183 6.40 -5.76 5.01
CA ALA A 183 7.57 -6.35 4.34
C ALA A 183 7.82 -5.75 2.95
N PHE A 184 6.74 -5.53 2.17
CA PHE A 184 6.84 -4.94 0.83
C PHE A 184 7.47 -3.54 0.85
N PHE A 185 7.21 -2.75 1.89
CA PHE A 185 7.70 -1.38 2.00
C PHE A 185 9.22 -1.39 2.18
N ARG A 186 9.72 -2.23 3.09
CA ARG A 186 11.16 -2.40 3.33
C ARG A 186 11.87 -2.93 2.10
N GLU A 187 11.28 -3.92 1.43
CA GLU A 187 11.86 -4.54 0.24
C GLU A 187 11.99 -3.53 -0.92
N ALA A 188 10.93 -2.79 -1.23
CA ALA A 188 10.96 -1.81 -2.31
C ALA A 188 11.79 -0.56 -1.96
N ALA A 189 11.77 -0.07 -0.71
CA ALA A 189 12.68 0.99 -0.27
C ALA A 189 14.16 0.55 -0.37
N GLY A 190 14.43 -0.74 -0.13
CA GLY A 190 15.75 -1.35 -0.28
C GLY A 190 16.31 -1.32 -1.72
N CYS A 191 15.46 -1.06 -2.72
CA CYS A 191 15.91 -0.82 -4.09
C CYS A 191 16.53 0.56 -4.28
N LEU A 192 16.11 1.56 -3.49
CA LEU A 192 16.62 2.92 -3.54
C LEU A 192 17.77 3.17 -2.55
N SER A 193 17.84 2.40 -1.46
CA SER A 193 18.91 2.48 -0.47
C SER A 193 19.42 1.10 -0.06
N ALA A 194 20.74 0.91 0.01
CA ALA A 194 21.33 -0.30 0.59
C ALA A 194 21.26 -0.34 2.11
N LYS A 195 21.01 0.80 2.76
CA LYS A 195 20.94 0.90 4.20
C LYS A 195 19.51 0.59 4.66
N PRO A 196 19.32 0.03 5.88
CA PRO A 196 17.99 -0.20 6.41
C PRO A 196 17.18 1.10 6.45
N LEU A 197 15.91 1.06 6.04
CA LEU A 197 15.00 2.17 6.21
C LEU A 197 14.84 2.48 7.71
N LEU A 198 15.10 3.73 8.09
CA LEU A 198 14.93 4.22 9.45
C LEU A 198 13.65 5.04 9.55
N HIS A 199 13.06 5.07 10.74
CA HIS A 199 12.01 6.02 11.08
C HIS A 199 12.60 7.06 12.04
N ILE A 200 12.25 8.34 11.89
CA ILE A 200 12.76 9.43 12.74
C ILE A 200 12.49 9.20 14.24
N ASN A 201 11.36 8.55 14.53
CA ASN A 201 10.97 8.09 15.88
C ASN A 201 11.10 6.55 16.05
N GLY A 202 11.94 5.92 15.25
CA GLY A 202 12.20 4.48 15.26
C GLY A 202 13.09 4.04 16.40
N SER A 203 13.16 2.74 16.68
CA SER A 203 13.98 2.19 17.76
C SER A 203 15.47 2.50 17.61
N SER A 204 15.95 2.62 16.37
CA SER A 204 17.36 2.92 16.07
C SER A 204 17.77 4.35 16.40
N LEU A 205 16.83 5.30 16.36
CA LEU A 205 17.08 6.74 16.59
C LEU A 205 16.48 7.24 17.91
N ARG A 206 15.50 6.53 18.47
CA ARG A 206 14.82 6.97 19.69
C ARG A 206 15.78 6.92 20.88
N GLY A 207 15.79 7.99 21.66
CA GLY A 207 16.66 8.12 22.83
C GLY A 207 18.13 8.34 22.48
N GLN A 208 18.46 8.55 21.19
CA GLN A 208 19.80 8.91 20.74
C GLN A 208 19.74 10.26 20.02
N LEU A 209 20.69 11.14 20.32
CA LEU A 209 20.90 12.34 19.52
C LEU A 209 21.75 11.94 18.32
N ALA A 210 21.16 11.94 17.12
CA ALA A 210 21.87 11.62 15.89
C ALA A 210 22.15 12.90 15.10
N ARG A 211 23.41 13.11 14.68
CA ARG A 211 23.74 14.16 13.72
C ARG A 211 23.68 13.60 12.30
N VAL A 212 22.89 14.25 11.46
CA VAL A 212 22.86 14.04 10.01
C VAL A 212 23.71 15.15 9.39
N GLU A 213 24.90 14.77 8.93
CA GLU A 213 25.87 15.71 8.36
C GLU A 213 25.36 16.39 7.10
N GLU A 214 24.68 15.61 6.25
CA GLU A 214 24.01 16.11 5.05
C GLU A 214 22.63 15.43 4.91
N ALA A 215 21.59 16.24 4.78
CA ALA A 215 20.21 15.80 4.62
C ALA A 215 19.59 16.44 3.39
N TRP A 216 19.02 15.62 2.52
CA TRP A 216 18.20 16.09 1.41
C TRP A 216 16.74 16.07 1.80
N MET A 217 16.08 17.21 1.69
CA MET A 217 14.70 17.39 2.13
C MET A 217 13.85 18.06 1.05
N GLY A 218 12.58 17.69 1.02
CA GLY A 218 11.59 18.19 0.06
C GLY A 218 11.39 17.28 -1.14
N LEU A 219 10.29 17.51 -1.85
CA LEU A 219 9.95 16.82 -3.09
C LEU A 219 10.34 17.67 -4.30
N GLY A 220 10.83 17.01 -5.34
CA GLY A 220 11.03 17.64 -6.64
C GLY A 220 9.69 17.96 -7.32
N PRO A 221 9.72 18.75 -8.41
CA PRO A 221 8.51 19.17 -9.11
C PRO A 221 7.84 18.03 -9.87
N ARG A 222 8.56 16.93 -10.12
CA ARG A 222 8.06 15.75 -10.82
C ARG A 222 7.09 14.96 -9.97
N CYS A 223 5.99 14.54 -10.59
CA CYS A 223 5.05 13.62 -10.00
C CYS A 223 4.34 12.82 -11.08
N ARG A 224 3.89 11.62 -10.72
CA ARG A 224 3.11 10.70 -11.54
C ARG A 224 1.65 11.14 -11.66
N GLY A 225 0.91 10.67 -12.66
CA GLY A 225 -0.43 11.16 -12.95
C GLY A 225 -1.46 11.08 -11.80
N ILE A 226 -1.27 10.18 -10.83
CA ILE A 226 -2.02 10.12 -9.56
C ILE A 226 -1.03 10.31 -8.39
N PRO A 227 -1.26 11.28 -7.48
CA PRO A 227 -2.50 12.03 -7.29
C PRO A 227 -2.79 13.11 -8.32
N ALA A 228 -4.05 13.52 -8.37
CA ALA A 228 -4.58 14.47 -9.33
C ALA A 228 -3.81 15.80 -9.28
N GLY A 229 -3.10 16.14 -10.35
CA GLY A 229 -2.42 17.44 -10.46
C GLY A 229 -1.27 17.47 -11.46
N CYS A 230 -0.55 16.37 -11.63
CA CYS A 230 0.70 16.35 -12.41
C CYS A 230 0.52 16.66 -13.89
N TYR A 231 -0.65 16.28 -14.43
CA TYR A 231 -1.04 16.57 -15.81
C TYR A 231 -2.07 17.70 -15.93
N VAL A 232 -2.42 18.36 -14.83
CA VAL A 232 -3.34 19.50 -14.82
C VAL A 232 -2.56 20.76 -15.18
N PRO A 233 -2.90 21.46 -16.28
CA PRO A 233 -2.23 22.70 -16.63
C PRO A 233 -2.27 23.71 -15.47
N GLY A 234 -1.13 24.36 -15.21
CA GLY A 234 -1.02 25.37 -14.15
C GLY A 234 -0.89 24.82 -12.72
N SER A 235 -0.85 23.50 -12.52
CA SER A 235 -0.65 22.91 -11.18
C SER A 235 0.71 23.21 -10.56
N GLY A 236 1.68 23.67 -11.37
CA GLY A 236 3.05 23.90 -10.95
C GLY A 236 3.88 22.62 -10.78
N ARG A 237 3.27 21.46 -11.01
CA ARG A 237 3.94 20.16 -11.02
C ARG A 237 4.21 19.70 -12.45
N LEU A 238 5.22 18.87 -12.58
CA LEU A 238 5.64 18.34 -13.85
C LEU A 238 5.35 16.83 -13.93
N PRO A 239 4.89 16.33 -15.08
CA PRO A 239 4.73 14.91 -15.26
C PRO A 239 6.08 14.19 -15.30
N PRO A 240 6.10 12.85 -15.12
CA PRO A 240 7.32 12.09 -15.30
C PRO A 240 7.82 12.21 -16.75
N THR A 241 9.14 12.17 -16.93
CA THR A 241 9.75 12.02 -18.26
C THR A 241 10.00 10.54 -18.54
N PRO A 242 10.04 10.12 -19.82
CA PRO A 242 10.40 8.75 -20.17
C PRO A 242 11.75 8.31 -19.56
N GLN A 243 12.72 9.21 -19.50
CA GLN A 243 14.05 8.94 -18.92
C GLN A 243 13.95 8.64 -17.41
N LEU A 244 13.20 9.43 -16.64
CA LEU A 244 13.04 9.21 -15.21
C LEU A 244 12.27 7.91 -14.93
N THR A 245 11.20 7.64 -15.68
CA THR A 245 10.44 6.38 -15.57
C THR A 245 11.29 5.17 -15.95
N ALA A 246 12.13 5.28 -17.00
CA ALA A 246 13.06 4.23 -17.40
C ALA A 246 14.12 3.95 -16.31
N SER A 247 14.69 4.99 -15.70
CA SER A 247 15.64 4.87 -14.59
C SER A 247 15.03 4.13 -13.39
N LEU A 248 13.80 4.51 -12.98
CA LEU A 248 13.07 3.80 -11.91
C LEU A 248 12.91 2.31 -12.25
N ARG A 249 12.43 2.00 -13.47
CA ARG A 249 12.24 0.61 -13.91
C ARG A 249 13.56 -0.16 -13.89
N LEU A 250 14.66 0.45 -14.35
CA LEU A 250 15.97 -0.20 -14.34
C LEU A 250 16.46 -0.49 -12.92
N ILE A 251 16.28 0.45 -11.98
CA ILE A 251 16.61 0.24 -10.57
C ILE A 251 15.82 -0.94 -10.01
N LEU A 252 14.51 -0.97 -10.25
CA LEU A 252 13.64 -2.06 -9.78
C LEU A 252 14.01 -3.41 -10.43
N ALA A 253 14.29 -3.41 -11.73
CA ALA A 253 14.72 -4.59 -12.48
C ALA A 253 15.98 -5.22 -11.86
N GLN A 254 17.01 -4.41 -11.60
CA GLN A 254 18.27 -4.87 -11.02
C GLN A 254 18.10 -5.32 -9.58
N CYS A 255 17.37 -4.55 -8.76
CA CYS A 255 17.09 -4.88 -7.36
C CYS A 255 16.34 -6.20 -7.20
N LEU A 256 15.27 -6.37 -7.98
CA LEU A 256 14.31 -7.47 -7.85
C LEU A 256 14.65 -8.65 -8.78
N GLY A 257 15.66 -8.51 -9.64
CA GLY A 257 16.03 -9.56 -10.61
C GLY A 257 14.92 -9.80 -11.64
N ALA A 258 14.26 -8.74 -12.10
CA ALA A 258 13.21 -8.79 -13.11
C ALA A 258 13.76 -8.31 -14.47
N ARG A 259 13.22 -8.86 -15.57
CA ARG A 259 13.60 -8.46 -16.94
C ARG A 259 12.51 -7.55 -17.52
N LEU A 260 12.78 -6.24 -17.55
CA LEU A 260 11.78 -5.22 -17.88
C LEU A 260 11.99 -4.54 -19.23
N ASP A 261 13.10 -4.83 -19.89
CA ASP A 261 13.58 -4.26 -21.15
C ASP A 261 13.06 -5.02 -22.38
N ALA A 262 12.79 -6.32 -22.24
CA ALA A 262 12.28 -7.14 -23.32
C ALA A 262 10.80 -6.82 -23.65
N PRO A 263 10.38 -6.98 -24.92
CA PRO A 263 8.97 -7.04 -25.28
C PRO A 263 8.27 -8.22 -24.62
N ALA A 264 6.98 -8.05 -24.36
CA ALA A 264 6.08 -9.09 -23.90
C ALA A 264 6.18 -10.34 -24.78
N PRO A 265 6.39 -11.55 -24.22
CA PRO A 265 6.57 -12.76 -25.02
C PRO A 265 5.29 -13.11 -25.80
N LEU A 266 5.41 -13.53 -27.07
CA LEU A 266 4.25 -13.97 -27.86
C LEU A 266 4.25 -15.49 -28.15
N ARG A 267 5.28 -16.22 -27.68
CA ARG A 267 5.48 -17.65 -27.96
C ARG A 267 6.12 -18.40 -26.77
N PRO A 268 5.32 -19.10 -25.95
CA PRO A 268 3.87 -18.97 -25.85
C PRO A 268 3.48 -17.61 -25.26
N VAL A 269 2.26 -17.16 -25.55
CA VAL A 269 1.65 -16.00 -24.88
C VAL A 269 1.53 -16.32 -23.39
N GLN A 270 1.97 -15.43 -22.52
CA GLN A 270 1.91 -15.57 -21.07
C GLN A 270 0.72 -14.78 -20.54
N VAL A 271 -0.33 -15.45 -20.10
CA VAL A 271 -1.51 -14.83 -19.48
C VAL A 271 -1.39 -15.01 -17.97
N LEU A 272 -1.21 -13.91 -17.25
CA LEU A 272 -1.25 -13.88 -15.79
C LEU A 272 -2.65 -13.41 -15.35
N VAL A 273 -3.36 -14.27 -14.64
CA VAL A 273 -4.62 -13.91 -13.98
C VAL A 273 -4.32 -13.71 -12.49
N ILE A 274 -4.66 -12.54 -11.98
CA ILE A 274 -4.50 -12.18 -10.57
C ILE A 274 -5.87 -12.21 -9.94
N ASP A 275 -6.03 -13.13 -9.01
CA ASP A 275 -7.29 -13.37 -8.33
C ASP A 275 -7.07 -13.29 -6.82
N ARG A 276 -8.17 -13.32 -6.07
CA ARG A 276 -8.20 -13.58 -4.63
C ARG A 276 -8.62 -15.03 -4.40
N PRO A 277 -8.16 -15.68 -3.32
CA PRO A 277 -8.44 -17.10 -3.11
C PRO A 277 -9.94 -17.38 -3.11
N TYR A 278 -10.42 -17.95 -4.21
CA TYR A 278 -11.76 -18.52 -4.33
C TYR A 278 -11.66 -19.85 -5.10
N THR A 279 -12.29 -20.87 -4.55
CA THR A 279 -12.29 -22.23 -5.09
C THR A 279 -13.40 -22.36 -6.12
N SER A 280 -13.12 -22.03 -7.38
CA SER A 280 -13.99 -22.38 -8.50
C SER A 280 -13.23 -23.20 -9.55
N ASN A 281 -13.95 -24.17 -10.11
CA ASN A 281 -13.45 -25.12 -11.11
C ASN A 281 -13.00 -24.38 -12.37
N ARG A 282 -11.81 -24.74 -12.89
CA ARG A 282 -11.19 -24.04 -14.02
C ARG A 282 -11.14 -24.95 -15.24
N GLN A 283 -11.66 -24.44 -16.34
CA GLN A 283 -11.60 -25.11 -17.64
C GLN A 283 -10.47 -24.54 -18.49
N ARG A 284 -9.81 -25.40 -19.28
CA ARG A 284 -8.78 -24.98 -20.24
C ARG A 284 -9.46 -24.51 -21.52
N ARG A 285 -9.37 -23.20 -21.84
CA ARG A 285 -9.81 -22.62 -23.12
C ARG A 285 -8.72 -22.65 -24.20
N TYR A 286 -7.46 -22.49 -23.81
CA TYR A 286 -6.36 -22.27 -24.76
C TYR A 286 -5.46 -23.51 -24.93
N PRO A 287 -4.89 -23.73 -26.14
CA PRO A 287 -3.85 -24.72 -26.34
C PRO A 287 -2.59 -24.39 -25.52
N PRO A 288 -2.02 -25.33 -24.74
CA PRO A 288 -0.92 -25.07 -23.82
C PRO A 288 0.41 -24.71 -24.51
N ASP A 289 0.58 -25.08 -25.77
CA ASP A 289 1.73 -24.71 -26.62
C ASP A 289 1.62 -23.26 -27.16
N ARG A 290 0.42 -22.67 -27.12
CA ARG A 290 0.15 -21.31 -27.65
C ARG A 290 -0.02 -20.28 -26.55
N VAL A 291 -0.69 -20.65 -25.46
CA VAL A 291 -0.97 -19.77 -24.34
C VAL A 291 -0.70 -20.51 -23.03
N ALA A 292 0.23 -19.97 -22.24
CA ALA A 292 0.45 -20.36 -20.88
C ALA A 292 -0.38 -19.46 -19.96
N VAL A 293 -1.41 -20.03 -19.33
CA VAL A 293 -2.24 -19.31 -18.34
C VAL A 293 -1.76 -19.66 -16.94
N ARG A 294 -1.42 -18.63 -16.16
CA ARG A 294 -1.05 -18.75 -14.75
C ARG A 294 -2.02 -17.98 -13.90
N LEU A 295 -2.66 -18.65 -12.94
CA LEU A 295 -3.27 -17.93 -11.82
C LEU A 295 -2.22 -17.65 -10.75
N ALA A 296 -2.23 -16.43 -10.23
CA ALA A 296 -1.47 -16.07 -9.04
C ALA A 296 -2.34 -15.32 -8.02
N TYR A 297 -2.01 -15.53 -6.75
CA TYR A 297 -2.49 -14.75 -5.61
C TYR A 297 -1.32 -13.89 -5.15
N MET A 298 -1.51 -12.59 -5.00
CA MET A 298 -0.42 -11.67 -4.65
C MET A 298 -0.22 -11.59 -3.13
N GLU A 299 -1.26 -11.89 -2.36
CA GLU A 299 -1.17 -11.93 -0.90
C GLU A 299 -0.10 -12.94 -0.45
N GLY A 300 0.83 -12.49 0.39
CA GLY A 300 1.93 -13.31 0.90
C GLY A 300 3.16 -13.38 -0.01
N LEU A 301 3.11 -12.86 -1.24
CA LEU A 301 4.28 -12.77 -2.10
C LEU A 301 5.13 -11.54 -1.77
N SER A 302 6.45 -11.73 -1.73
CA SER A 302 7.44 -10.64 -1.74
C SER A 302 7.32 -9.78 -3.01
N VAL A 303 7.78 -8.54 -2.96
CA VAL A 303 7.83 -7.64 -4.12
C VAL A 303 8.69 -8.26 -5.23
N ARG A 304 9.79 -8.93 -4.89
CA ARG A 304 10.60 -9.71 -5.83
C ARG A 304 9.79 -10.76 -6.57
N GLN A 305 9.03 -11.58 -5.84
CA GLN A 305 8.18 -12.61 -6.45
C GLN A 305 7.09 -11.98 -7.33
N GLN A 306 6.45 -10.90 -6.88
CA GLN A 306 5.47 -10.18 -7.69
C GLN A 306 6.12 -9.63 -8.98
N ALA A 307 7.28 -8.98 -8.89
CA ALA A 307 7.99 -8.46 -10.07
C ALA A 307 8.37 -9.57 -11.06
N GLN A 308 8.78 -10.75 -10.58
CA GLN A 308 9.07 -11.90 -11.44
C GLN A 308 7.82 -12.43 -12.17
N LEU A 309 6.65 -12.42 -11.52
CA LEU A 309 5.39 -12.80 -12.15
C LEU A 309 4.98 -11.83 -13.24
N TRP A 310 5.01 -10.53 -12.93
CA TRP A 310 4.54 -9.48 -13.82
C TRP A 310 5.48 -9.25 -15.01
N SER A 311 6.80 -9.36 -14.81
CA SER A 311 7.79 -9.16 -15.87
C SER A 311 7.78 -10.23 -16.96
N GLY A 312 7.23 -11.42 -16.67
CA GLY A 312 7.05 -12.47 -17.66
C GLY A 312 5.73 -12.40 -18.43
N ALA A 313 4.81 -11.49 -18.09
CA ALA A 313 3.45 -11.52 -18.62
C ALA A 313 3.30 -10.80 -19.97
N THR A 314 2.50 -11.39 -20.86
CA THR A 314 2.02 -10.76 -22.09
C THR A 314 0.71 -10.03 -21.85
N VAL A 315 -0.20 -10.73 -21.15
CA VAL A 315 -1.49 -10.22 -20.73
C VAL A 315 -1.62 -10.39 -19.23
N VAL A 316 -2.01 -9.33 -18.51
CA VAL A 316 -2.36 -9.43 -17.09
C VAL A 316 -3.83 -9.10 -16.91
N LEU A 317 -4.60 -10.01 -16.33
CA LEU A 317 -5.99 -9.79 -15.92
C LEU A 317 -6.02 -9.60 -14.41
N HIS A 318 -6.49 -8.47 -13.92
CA HIS A 318 -6.57 -8.22 -12.48
C HIS A 318 -7.70 -7.27 -12.08
N MET A 319 -8.10 -7.33 -10.81
CA MET A 319 -9.04 -6.37 -10.22
C MET A 319 -8.37 -5.02 -9.97
N HIS A 320 -9.11 -3.92 -10.17
CA HIS A 320 -8.72 -2.57 -9.79
C HIS A 320 -8.37 -2.53 -8.29
N GLY A 321 -7.29 -1.81 -7.95
CA GLY A 321 -6.81 -1.68 -6.57
C GLY A 321 -5.31 -1.92 -6.48
N ALA A 322 -4.88 -2.64 -5.44
CA ALA A 322 -3.46 -2.81 -5.07
C ALA A 322 -2.55 -3.26 -6.22
N ALA A 323 -3.05 -4.09 -7.14
CA ALA A 323 -2.32 -4.62 -8.27
C ALA A 323 -1.76 -3.54 -9.23
N LEU A 324 -2.32 -2.33 -9.24
CA LEU A 324 -1.83 -1.21 -10.05
C LEU A 324 -0.36 -0.86 -9.75
N GLY A 325 0.08 -1.05 -8.50
CA GLY A 325 1.47 -0.81 -8.10
C GLY A 325 2.50 -1.68 -8.81
N ASN A 326 2.08 -2.74 -9.51
CA ASN A 326 2.97 -3.65 -10.22
C ASN A 326 3.15 -3.32 -11.72
N TYR A 327 2.51 -2.26 -12.25
CA TYR A 327 2.62 -1.91 -13.68
C TYR A 327 4.05 -1.55 -14.10
N PHE A 328 4.84 -1.02 -13.17
CA PHE A 328 6.27 -0.76 -13.39
C PHE A 328 7.08 -2.04 -13.67
N PHE A 329 6.55 -3.22 -13.35
CA PHE A 329 7.18 -4.51 -13.61
C PHE A 329 6.75 -5.15 -14.93
N LEU A 330 5.81 -4.56 -15.68
CA LEU A 330 5.37 -5.14 -16.95
C LEU A 330 6.46 -5.01 -18.02
N PRO A 331 6.66 -6.02 -18.89
CA PRO A 331 7.55 -5.88 -20.05
C PRO A 331 6.98 -4.88 -21.05
N SER A 332 7.77 -4.47 -22.04
CA SER A 332 7.29 -3.53 -23.05
C SER A 332 6.19 -4.17 -23.91
N ARG A 333 5.18 -3.38 -24.29
CA ARG A 333 4.03 -3.77 -25.12
C ARG A 333 3.14 -4.85 -24.49
N ALA A 334 3.19 -5.02 -23.17
CA ALA A 334 2.23 -5.84 -22.44
C ALA A 334 0.83 -5.20 -22.48
N VAL A 335 -0.20 -6.04 -22.38
CA VAL A 335 -1.59 -5.58 -22.29
C VAL A 335 -2.17 -5.96 -20.93
N VAL A 336 -2.79 -4.99 -20.27
CA VAL A 336 -3.47 -5.22 -19.00
C VAL A 336 -4.97 -5.19 -19.24
N VAL A 337 -5.70 -6.11 -18.63
CA VAL A 337 -7.15 -6.07 -18.50
C VAL A 337 -7.46 -5.75 -17.05
N GLN A 338 -7.98 -4.56 -16.83
CA GLN A 338 -8.30 -4.05 -15.50
C GLN A 338 -9.80 -4.17 -15.25
N LEU A 339 -10.16 -4.93 -14.22
CA LEU A 339 -11.55 -5.21 -13.86
C LEU A 339 -11.98 -4.35 -12.67
N ALA A 340 -13.02 -3.55 -12.81
CA ALA A 340 -13.60 -2.82 -11.68
C ALA A 340 -14.96 -3.42 -11.26
N PRO A 341 -15.19 -3.64 -9.95
CA PRO A 341 -16.48 -4.13 -9.45
C PRO A 341 -17.60 -3.10 -9.64
N SER A 342 -17.28 -1.83 -9.89
CA SER A 342 -18.29 -0.79 -10.15
C SER A 342 -17.71 0.29 -11.06
N TYR A 343 -18.53 0.80 -11.97
CA TYR A 343 -18.23 1.95 -12.82
C TYR A 343 -17.84 3.21 -12.01
N ARG A 344 -18.33 3.34 -10.77
CA ARG A 344 -18.02 4.49 -9.89
C ARG A 344 -16.56 4.55 -9.46
N LEU A 345 -15.81 3.45 -9.55
CA LEU A 345 -14.38 3.42 -9.25
C LEU A 345 -13.54 4.06 -10.37
N ASN A 346 -14.13 4.31 -11.55
CA ASN A 346 -13.51 4.94 -12.71
C ASN A 346 -12.08 4.41 -12.97
N PRO A 347 -11.92 3.09 -13.23
CA PRO A 347 -10.60 2.49 -13.45
C PRO A 347 -9.84 3.19 -14.58
N SER A 348 -10.57 3.66 -15.61
CA SER A 348 -10.02 4.39 -16.76
C SER A 348 -9.25 5.66 -16.41
N ARG A 349 -9.53 6.27 -15.26
CA ARG A 349 -8.74 7.42 -14.79
C ARG A 349 -7.33 6.97 -14.43
N TYR A 350 -7.19 5.90 -13.66
CA TYR A 350 -5.91 5.40 -13.18
C TYR A 350 -5.10 4.78 -14.31
N SER A 351 -5.73 3.94 -15.13
CA SER A 351 -5.10 3.26 -16.26
C SER A 351 -4.51 4.25 -17.27
N ARG A 352 -5.28 5.26 -17.70
CA ARG A 352 -4.79 6.29 -18.64
C ARG A 352 -3.61 7.07 -18.12
N LEU A 353 -3.57 7.34 -16.81
CA LEU A 353 -2.47 8.06 -16.19
C LEU A 353 -1.22 7.17 -16.12
N LEU A 354 -1.36 5.89 -15.77
CA LEU A 354 -0.26 4.93 -15.83
C LEU A 354 0.25 4.68 -17.25
N GLU A 355 -0.64 4.58 -18.24
CA GLU A 355 -0.24 4.49 -19.66
C GLU A 355 0.57 5.72 -20.09
N ARG A 356 0.17 6.93 -19.62
CA ARG A 356 0.89 8.17 -19.89
C ARG A 356 2.23 8.25 -19.18
N ASP A 357 2.30 7.82 -17.91
CA ASP A 357 3.53 7.77 -17.12
C ASP A 357 4.58 6.81 -17.76
N LEU A 358 4.10 5.74 -18.41
CA LEU A 358 4.91 4.66 -19.02
C LEU A 358 5.09 4.79 -20.55
N ALA A 359 4.56 5.85 -21.15
CA ALA A 359 4.67 6.10 -22.58
C ALA A 359 6.14 6.34 -22.99
N GLY A 360 6.57 5.72 -24.08
CA GLY A 360 7.95 5.74 -24.58
C GLY A 360 8.93 4.90 -23.74
N VAL A 361 8.45 4.16 -22.74
CA VAL A 361 9.30 3.30 -21.90
C VAL A 361 8.86 1.84 -22.00
N SER A 362 7.64 1.53 -21.58
CA SER A 362 7.06 0.20 -21.76
C SER A 362 5.89 0.19 -22.73
N ASP A 363 5.28 1.34 -23.04
CA ASP A 363 4.17 1.42 -24.01
C ASP A 363 3.08 0.37 -23.75
N ILE A 364 2.75 0.15 -22.48
CA ILE A 364 1.68 -0.77 -22.11
C ILE A 364 0.35 -0.27 -22.68
N ARG A 365 -0.61 -1.19 -22.82
CA ARG A 365 -2.02 -0.82 -23.03
C ARG A 365 -2.90 -1.38 -21.95
N VAL A 366 -3.92 -0.64 -21.57
CA VAL A 366 -4.92 -1.10 -20.61
C VAL A 366 -6.29 -1.18 -21.27
N VAL A 367 -6.95 -2.32 -21.07
CA VAL A 367 -8.34 -2.57 -21.41
C VAL A 367 -9.13 -2.53 -20.11
N ASP A 368 -9.83 -1.44 -19.87
CA ASP A 368 -10.69 -1.30 -18.71
C ASP A 368 -12.04 -2.00 -18.95
N TRP A 369 -12.48 -2.76 -17.96
CA TRP A 369 -13.83 -3.27 -17.88
C TRP A 369 -14.43 -2.89 -16.54
N SER A 370 -15.63 -2.33 -16.57
CA SER A 370 -16.37 -1.95 -15.37
C SER A 370 -17.68 -2.71 -15.32
N ASN A 371 -17.94 -3.34 -14.18
CA ASN A 371 -19.23 -3.97 -13.94
C ASN A 371 -20.33 -2.90 -13.80
N SER A 372 -21.41 -3.09 -14.54
CA SER A 372 -22.66 -2.34 -14.42
C SER A 372 -23.82 -3.18 -13.86
N ASP A 373 -23.59 -4.47 -13.62
CA ASP A 373 -24.61 -5.42 -13.18
C ASP A 373 -24.44 -5.72 -11.69
N PRO A 374 -25.27 -5.13 -10.80
CA PRO A 374 -25.12 -5.32 -9.36
C PRO A 374 -25.36 -6.77 -8.92
N THR A 375 -26.01 -7.61 -9.74
CA THR A 375 -26.22 -9.03 -9.41
C THR A 375 -24.92 -9.85 -9.41
N ARG A 376 -23.84 -9.29 -9.97
CA ARG A 376 -22.50 -9.87 -9.97
C ARG A 376 -21.67 -9.46 -8.76
N LEU A 377 -22.22 -8.63 -7.89
CA LEU A 377 -21.54 -8.12 -6.72
C LEU A 377 -22.04 -8.83 -5.47
N HIS A 378 -21.12 -9.09 -4.55
CA HIS A 378 -21.45 -9.58 -3.22
C HIS A 378 -20.52 -8.96 -2.21
N LEU A 379 -21.03 -8.79 -0.99
CA LEU A 379 -20.20 -8.35 0.12
C LEU A 379 -19.34 -9.52 0.59
N ASN A 380 -18.08 -9.25 0.91
CA ASN A 380 -17.20 -10.18 1.59
C ASN A 380 -17.67 -10.33 3.05
N THR A 381 -18.55 -11.29 3.28
CA THR A 381 -19.19 -11.55 4.57
C THR A 381 -18.18 -11.91 5.65
N GLU A 382 -17.09 -12.61 5.30
CA GLU A 382 -16.01 -12.95 6.24
C GLU A 382 -15.28 -11.68 6.72
N ALA A 383 -14.86 -10.82 5.79
CA ALA A 383 -14.18 -9.57 6.12
C ALA A 383 -15.08 -8.61 6.91
N ILE A 384 -16.37 -8.56 6.58
CA ILE A 384 -17.36 -7.77 7.30
C ILE A 384 -17.60 -8.32 8.71
N THR A 385 -17.66 -9.63 8.88
CA THR A 385 -17.85 -10.26 10.20
C THR A 385 -16.65 -10.00 11.10
N ALA A 386 -15.44 -9.97 10.53
CA ALA A 386 -14.22 -9.60 11.23
C ALA A 386 -14.11 -8.10 11.54
N ASP A 387 -14.89 -7.24 10.87
CA ASP A 387 -14.86 -5.79 11.07
C ASP A 387 -15.57 -5.38 12.37
N THR A 388 -14.78 -5.00 13.37
CA THR A 388 -15.30 -4.60 14.68
C THR A 388 -15.69 -3.12 14.76
N ARG A 389 -15.52 -2.34 13.69
CA ARG A 389 -15.78 -0.89 13.72
C ARG A 389 -17.27 -0.60 13.93
N PRO A 390 -17.65 0.32 14.84
CA PRO A 390 -19.06 0.62 15.15
C PRO A 390 -19.87 1.12 13.95
N GLY A 391 -19.25 1.92 13.08
CA GLY A 391 -19.89 2.46 11.88
C GLY A 391 -20.46 1.39 10.96
N PRO A 392 -19.62 0.54 10.31
CA PRO A 392 -20.07 -0.57 9.49
C PRO A 392 -21.09 -1.48 10.18
N ARG A 393 -20.87 -1.85 11.46
CA ARG A 393 -21.81 -2.68 12.21
C ARG A 393 -23.19 -2.05 12.38
N SER A 394 -23.24 -0.78 12.80
CA SER A 394 -24.52 -0.05 12.93
C SER A 394 -25.25 0.10 11.60
N TYR A 395 -24.51 0.22 10.49
CA TYR A 395 -25.09 0.27 9.15
C TYR A 395 -25.74 -1.07 8.78
N LEU A 396 -25.04 -2.19 9.02
CA LEU A 396 -25.54 -3.54 8.72
C LEU A 396 -26.69 -3.99 9.62
N ALA A 397 -26.79 -3.46 10.85
CA ALA A 397 -27.90 -3.74 11.76
C ALA A 397 -29.23 -3.13 11.28
N ASP A 398 -29.17 -2.12 10.41
CA ASP A 398 -30.34 -1.50 9.80
C ASP A 398 -30.73 -2.28 8.53
N ARG A 399 -31.79 -3.10 8.65
CA ARG A 399 -32.20 -4.04 7.58
C ARG A 399 -32.57 -3.34 6.27
N GLU A 400 -33.19 -2.17 6.34
CA GLU A 400 -33.63 -1.43 5.17
C GLU A 400 -32.43 -0.88 4.41
N ARG A 401 -31.48 -0.25 5.11
CA ARG A 401 -30.23 0.24 4.52
C ARG A 401 -29.35 -0.87 3.99
N TYR A 402 -29.28 -1.99 4.72
CA TYR A 402 -28.56 -3.15 4.25
C TYR A 402 -29.16 -3.70 2.95
N ALA A 403 -30.49 -3.80 2.87
CA ALA A 403 -31.18 -4.26 1.66
C ALA A 403 -30.94 -3.31 0.47
N GLU A 404 -30.96 -1.99 0.70
CA GLU A 404 -30.61 -0.98 -0.31
C GLU A 404 -29.17 -1.15 -0.83
N LEU A 405 -28.21 -1.29 0.08
CA LEU A 405 -26.81 -1.54 -0.26
C LEU A 405 -26.61 -2.88 -0.97
N ALA A 406 -27.26 -3.95 -0.53
CA ALA A 406 -27.13 -5.28 -1.14
C ALA A 406 -27.76 -5.36 -2.54
N THR A 407 -28.68 -4.45 -2.86
CA THR A 407 -29.34 -4.41 -4.17
C THR A 407 -28.57 -3.54 -5.17
N SER A 408 -28.08 -2.38 -4.72
CA SER A 408 -27.44 -1.40 -5.61
C SER A 408 -25.91 -1.43 -5.55
N PHE A 409 -25.36 -1.83 -4.41
CA PHE A 409 -23.97 -1.60 -4.02
C PHE A 409 -23.57 -0.13 -4.08
N GLU A 410 -24.53 0.79 -3.93
CA GLU A 410 -24.34 2.23 -3.93
C GLU A 410 -24.59 2.83 -2.55
N CYS A 411 -23.91 3.95 -2.26
CA CYS A 411 -24.11 4.70 -1.03
C CYS A 411 -24.82 6.00 -1.36
N SER A 412 -26.05 6.17 -0.87
CA SER A 412 -26.80 7.40 -1.05
C SER A 412 -26.06 8.58 -0.41
N GLU A 413 -25.88 9.66 -1.18
CA GLU A 413 -25.26 10.90 -0.71
C GLU A 413 -26.15 11.66 0.29
N SER A 414 -27.43 11.32 0.39
CA SER A 414 -28.34 11.88 1.40
C SER A 414 -28.14 11.29 2.80
N LEU A 415 -27.33 10.22 2.92
CA LEU A 415 -26.99 9.65 4.22
C LEU A 415 -26.23 10.66 5.09
N ARG A 416 -26.50 10.64 6.40
CA ARG A 416 -25.68 11.39 7.37
C ARG A 416 -24.19 11.04 7.19
N PRO A 417 -23.25 11.98 7.36
CA PRO A 417 -21.84 11.77 7.03
C PRO A 417 -21.20 10.53 7.68
N SER A 418 -21.58 10.19 8.91
CA SER A 418 -21.09 8.98 9.60
C SER A 418 -21.58 7.68 8.95
N LEU A 419 -22.85 7.65 8.53
CA LEU A 419 -23.46 6.52 7.83
C LEU A 419 -22.95 6.41 6.40
N TYR A 420 -22.79 7.54 5.71
CA TYR A 420 -22.17 7.57 4.39
C TYR A 420 -20.75 6.99 4.45
N ARG A 421 -19.93 7.40 5.41
CA ARG A 421 -18.59 6.83 5.63
C ARG A 421 -18.63 5.33 5.95
N ALA A 422 -19.58 4.88 6.77
CA ALA A 422 -19.77 3.46 7.06
C ALA A 422 -20.12 2.66 5.79
N CYS A 423 -21.07 3.14 5.00
CA CYS A 423 -21.44 2.55 3.72
C CYS A 423 -20.25 2.51 2.74
N ARG A 424 -19.52 3.63 2.58
CA ARG A 424 -18.31 3.70 1.74
C ARG A 424 -17.26 2.69 2.20
N SER A 425 -17.13 2.48 3.51
CA SER A 425 -16.23 1.46 4.03
C SER A 425 -16.71 0.03 3.77
N LEU A 426 -18.01 -0.22 3.62
CA LEU A 426 -18.55 -1.53 3.22
C LEU A 426 -18.35 -1.75 1.71
N GLN A 427 -18.45 -0.70 0.89
CA GLN A 427 -18.17 -0.79 -0.55
C GLN A 427 -16.74 -1.25 -0.86
N THR A 428 -15.77 -1.04 0.04
CA THR A 428 -14.40 -1.57 -0.14
C THR A 428 -14.30 -3.08 0.11
N GLN A 429 -15.36 -3.69 0.66
CA GLN A 429 -15.49 -5.13 0.89
C GLN A 429 -16.35 -5.82 -0.18
N VAL A 430 -16.61 -5.16 -1.31
CA VAL A 430 -17.35 -5.75 -2.42
C VAL A 430 -16.44 -6.62 -3.27
N ASN A 431 -16.85 -7.86 -3.46
CA ASN A 431 -16.28 -8.80 -4.41
C ASN A 431 -17.09 -8.81 -5.71
N LEU A 432 -16.43 -9.12 -6.81
CA LEU A 432 -17.03 -9.29 -8.13
C LEU A 432 -16.99 -10.76 -8.51
N VAL A 433 -18.13 -11.30 -8.97
CA VAL A 433 -18.20 -12.56 -9.70
C VAL A 433 -18.11 -12.24 -11.18
N LEU A 434 -16.95 -12.52 -11.79
CA LEU A 434 -16.76 -12.30 -13.22
C LEU A 434 -17.19 -13.54 -14.01
N ASP A 435 -18.04 -13.32 -15.00
CA ASP A 435 -18.42 -14.34 -15.96
C ASP A 435 -17.18 -14.80 -16.78
N LEU A 436 -17.01 -16.12 -16.92
CA LEU A 436 -15.84 -16.70 -17.58
C LEU A 436 -15.78 -16.34 -19.07
N GLU A 437 -16.91 -16.21 -19.76
CA GLU A 437 -16.94 -15.78 -21.16
C GLU A 437 -16.54 -14.32 -21.29
N VAL A 438 -16.99 -13.46 -20.38
CA VAL A 438 -16.55 -12.05 -20.33
C VAL A 438 -15.04 -11.98 -20.11
N ALA A 439 -14.51 -12.70 -19.11
CA ALA A 439 -13.07 -12.76 -18.84
C ALA A 439 -12.29 -13.27 -20.06
N ALA A 440 -12.78 -14.32 -20.71
CA ALA A 440 -12.15 -14.91 -21.88
C ALA A 440 -12.17 -13.97 -23.09
N ASN A 441 -13.28 -13.28 -23.36
CA ASN A 441 -13.40 -12.35 -24.48
C ASN A 441 -12.48 -11.13 -24.30
N LEU A 442 -12.39 -10.60 -23.09
CA LEU A 442 -11.43 -9.54 -22.76
C LEU A 442 -9.98 -10.01 -22.93
N THR A 443 -9.68 -11.22 -22.48
CA THR A 443 -8.35 -11.84 -22.64
C THR A 443 -8.01 -12.03 -24.12
N ASP A 444 -8.93 -12.55 -24.94
CA ASP A 444 -8.73 -12.76 -26.37
C ASP A 444 -8.47 -11.43 -27.10
N ALA A 445 -9.22 -10.37 -26.73
CA ALA A 445 -9.00 -9.03 -27.26
C ALA A 445 -7.62 -8.47 -26.86
N ALA A 446 -7.20 -8.69 -25.62
CA ALA A 446 -5.89 -8.28 -25.11
C ALA A 446 -4.74 -9.03 -25.78
N ILE A 447 -4.87 -10.34 -26.00
CA ILE A 447 -3.88 -11.13 -26.76
C ILE A 447 -3.75 -10.55 -28.18
N ALA A 448 -4.86 -10.35 -28.88
CA ALA A 448 -4.84 -9.78 -30.23
C ALA A 448 -4.19 -8.38 -30.25
N GLN A 449 -4.41 -7.59 -29.20
CA GLN A 449 -3.79 -6.28 -29.04
C GLN A 449 -2.27 -6.36 -28.84
N ALA A 450 -1.78 -7.33 -28.06
CA ALA A 450 -0.34 -7.55 -27.86
C ALA A 450 0.38 -7.88 -29.18
N PHE A 451 -0.21 -8.73 -30.02
CA PHE A 451 0.31 -9.00 -31.37
C PHE A 451 0.39 -7.73 -32.23
N ARG A 452 -0.70 -6.93 -32.26
CA ARG A 452 -0.74 -5.68 -33.03
C ARG A 452 0.30 -4.65 -32.56
N GLN A 453 0.47 -4.48 -31.25
CA GLN A 453 1.49 -3.57 -30.70
C GLN A 453 2.91 -3.96 -31.11
N GLN A 454 3.16 -5.25 -31.31
CA GLN A 454 4.44 -5.77 -31.77
C GLN A 454 4.55 -5.88 -33.29
N GLN A 455 3.59 -5.31 -34.03
CA GLN A 455 3.53 -5.37 -35.50
C GLN A 455 3.53 -6.81 -36.04
N GLN A 456 2.97 -7.76 -35.28
CA GLN A 456 2.81 -9.15 -35.68
C GLN A 456 1.36 -9.42 -36.09
N ALA A 457 1.18 -10.33 -37.05
CA ALA A 457 -0.13 -10.80 -37.45
C ALA A 457 -0.83 -11.53 -36.29
N VAL A 458 -2.12 -11.25 -36.09
CA VAL A 458 -2.93 -11.97 -35.10
C VAL A 458 -3.10 -13.42 -35.57
N PRO A 459 -2.77 -14.42 -34.73
CA PRO A 459 -2.85 -15.82 -35.15
C PRO A 459 -4.28 -16.26 -35.51
N ALA A 460 -4.42 -17.07 -36.56
CA ALA A 460 -5.71 -17.59 -37.00
C ALA A 460 -6.45 -18.41 -35.92
N TRP A 461 -5.72 -19.12 -35.05
CA TRP A 461 -6.32 -19.88 -33.95
C TRP A 461 -7.10 -18.98 -32.97
N LEU A 462 -6.63 -17.74 -32.76
CA LEU A 462 -7.31 -16.79 -31.88
C LEU A 462 -8.57 -16.24 -32.55
N ALA A 463 -8.54 -16.02 -33.86
CA ALA A 463 -9.73 -15.64 -34.62
C ALA A 463 -10.81 -16.74 -34.59
N ALA A 464 -10.41 -18.02 -34.70
CA ALA A 464 -11.31 -19.16 -34.61
C ALA A 464 -11.99 -19.26 -33.23
N LEU A 465 -11.25 -19.04 -32.13
CA LEU A 465 -11.82 -19.00 -30.77
C LEU A 465 -12.87 -17.89 -30.63
N ARG A 466 -12.61 -16.70 -31.20
CA ARG A 466 -13.55 -15.57 -31.15
C ARG A 466 -14.79 -15.81 -32.00
N ALA A 467 -14.66 -16.45 -33.16
CA ALA A 467 -15.79 -16.79 -34.02
C ALA A 467 -16.72 -17.82 -33.36
N GLY A 468 -16.16 -18.81 -32.65
CA GLY A 468 -16.94 -19.81 -31.91
C GLY A 468 -17.71 -19.23 -30.71
N ALA A 469 -17.18 -18.18 -30.07
CA ALA A 469 -17.83 -17.53 -28.93
C ALA A 469 -19.02 -16.62 -29.31
N GLY A 470 -19.11 -16.22 -30.59
CA GLY A 470 -20.16 -15.30 -31.08
C GLY A 470 -21.58 -15.86 -31.08
N GLY A 471 -21.78 -17.16 -30.80
CA GLY A 471 -23.09 -17.80 -30.79
C GLY A 471 -23.83 -17.83 -29.44
N ALA A 472 -23.13 -17.61 -28.32
CA ALA A 472 -23.73 -17.75 -26.97
C ALA A 472 -23.99 -16.40 -26.27
N ALA A 473 -23.22 -15.36 -26.61
CA ALA A 473 -23.22 -14.09 -25.86
C ALA A 473 -24.35 -13.11 -26.24
N ALA A 474 -25.20 -13.42 -27.22
CA ALA A 474 -26.21 -12.47 -27.72
C ALA A 474 -27.51 -12.40 -26.87
N ASP A 475 -27.79 -13.40 -26.03
CA ASP A 475 -29.10 -13.49 -25.36
C ASP A 475 -29.13 -13.00 -23.91
N GLY A 476 -27.99 -12.64 -23.31
CA GLY A 476 -27.93 -12.06 -21.97
C GLY A 476 -28.57 -12.91 -20.84
N ARG A 477 -28.92 -14.17 -21.11
CA ARG A 477 -29.54 -15.07 -20.13
C ARG A 477 -28.46 -15.65 -19.25
N ILE A 478 -28.56 -15.34 -17.95
CA ILE A 478 -27.75 -15.94 -16.90
C ILE A 478 -27.93 -17.47 -16.98
N PRO A 479 -26.86 -18.27 -17.05
CA PRO A 479 -26.97 -19.72 -17.00
C PRO A 479 -27.72 -20.14 -15.71
N PRO A 480 -28.64 -21.11 -15.77
CA PRO A 480 -29.43 -21.54 -14.60
C PRO A 480 -28.59 -21.87 -13.35
N ALA A 481 -27.35 -22.33 -13.56
CA ALA A 481 -26.39 -22.61 -12.49
C ALA A 481 -25.90 -21.36 -11.74
N ALA A 482 -25.73 -20.22 -12.41
CA ALA A 482 -25.31 -18.96 -11.79
C ALA A 482 -26.46 -18.32 -10.99
N ALA A 483 -27.71 -18.45 -11.48
CA ALA A 483 -28.90 -18.04 -10.73
C ALA A 483 -29.09 -18.88 -9.44
N ALA A 484 -28.83 -20.19 -9.51
CA ALA A 484 -28.87 -21.08 -8.34
C ALA A 484 -27.78 -20.74 -7.30
N ALA A 485 -26.57 -20.39 -7.76
CA ALA A 485 -25.47 -19.98 -6.88
C ALA A 485 -25.76 -18.64 -6.18
N ALA A 486 -26.34 -17.66 -6.89
CA ALA A 486 -26.75 -16.39 -6.31
C ALA A 486 -27.85 -16.56 -5.25
N GLU A 487 -28.83 -17.42 -5.51
CA GLU A 487 -29.90 -17.75 -4.56
C GLU A 487 -29.35 -18.50 -3.32
N GLN A 488 -28.38 -19.40 -3.51
CA GLN A 488 -27.71 -20.09 -2.40
C GLN A 488 -26.91 -19.12 -1.51
N GLU A 489 -26.20 -18.16 -2.10
CA GLU A 489 -25.45 -17.15 -1.36
C GLU A 489 -26.40 -16.17 -0.63
N ARG A 490 -27.51 -15.78 -1.26
CA ARG A 490 -28.56 -14.99 -0.62
C ARG A 490 -29.10 -15.68 0.63
N ARG A 491 -29.37 -17.00 0.57
CA ARG A 491 -29.80 -17.79 1.74
C ARG A 491 -28.73 -17.86 2.83
N ARG A 492 -27.44 -17.92 2.48
CA ARG A 492 -26.34 -17.86 3.46
C ARG A 492 -26.28 -16.51 4.17
N ILE A 493 -26.39 -15.43 3.41
CA ILE A 493 -26.42 -14.06 3.94
C ILE A 493 -27.62 -13.88 4.89
N ASP A 494 -28.81 -14.32 4.49
CA ASP A 494 -30.01 -14.25 5.32
C ASP A 494 -29.87 -15.06 6.62
N ALA A 495 -29.22 -16.23 6.56
CA ALA A 495 -28.94 -17.04 7.75
C ALA A 495 -27.95 -16.36 8.72
N VAL A 496 -26.91 -15.69 8.20
CA VAL A 496 -25.95 -14.92 9.03
C VAL A 496 -26.64 -13.70 9.65
N ALA A 497 -27.42 -12.96 8.86
CA ALA A 497 -28.19 -11.80 9.33
C ALA A 497 -29.20 -12.18 10.43
N ALA A 498 -29.84 -13.35 10.32
CA ALA A 498 -30.75 -13.87 11.33
C ALA A 498 -30.04 -14.32 12.63
N GLY A 499 -28.76 -14.71 12.57
CA GLY A 499 -27.98 -15.17 13.73
C GLY A 499 -27.34 -14.04 14.57
N LEU A 500 -27.14 -12.85 13.98
CA LEU A 500 -26.51 -11.70 14.64
C LEU A 500 -27.24 -11.22 15.93
N PRO A 501 -28.58 -11.11 15.96
CA PRO A 501 -29.31 -10.72 17.18
C PRO A 501 -29.18 -11.75 18.33
N LEU A 502 -29.01 -13.03 18.01
CA LEU A 502 -28.84 -14.09 19.00
C LEU A 502 -27.45 -13.98 19.65
N LEU A 503 -26.41 -13.73 18.86
CA LEU A 503 -25.04 -13.52 19.37
C LEU A 503 -24.92 -12.26 20.23
N GLU A 504 -25.66 -11.20 19.93
CA GLU A 504 -25.69 -9.99 20.77
C GLU A 504 -26.44 -10.21 22.09
N ARG A 505 -27.53 -10.99 22.10
CA ARG A 505 -28.20 -11.40 23.35
C ARG A 505 -27.33 -12.31 24.22
N LEU A 506 -26.55 -13.20 23.60
CA LEU A 506 -25.65 -14.10 24.31
C LEU A 506 -24.42 -13.40 24.90
N ARG A 507 -23.98 -12.28 24.32
CA ARG A 507 -22.91 -11.43 24.91
C ARG A 507 -23.36 -10.61 26.11
N GLY A 508 -24.68 -10.40 26.28
CA GLY A 508 -25.25 -9.77 27.47
C GLY A 508 -25.52 -10.75 28.62
N ALA A 509 -25.50 -12.06 28.35
CA ALA A 509 -25.57 -13.08 29.39
C ALA A 509 -24.16 -13.24 30.01
N GLY A 510 -24.06 -13.13 31.33
CA GLY A 510 -22.78 -13.10 32.05
C GLY A 510 -21.83 -14.28 31.77
N PRO A 511 -20.57 -14.20 32.23
CA PRO A 511 -19.45 -15.05 31.81
C PRO A 511 -19.66 -16.56 31.92
N LEU A 512 -20.57 -17.01 32.81
CA LEU A 512 -20.93 -18.42 32.98
C LEU A 512 -21.70 -19.01 31.78
N LEU A 513 -22.55 -18.23 31.11
CA LEU A 513 -23.31 -18.71 29.94
C LEU A 513 -22.41 -18.80 28.69
N THR A 514 -21.47 -17.86 28.55
CA THR A 514 -20.48 -17.84 27.48
C THR A 514 -19.55 -19.05 27.53
N LEU A 515 -19.18 -19.50 28.72
CA LEU A 515 -18.35 -20.70 28.93
C LEU A 515 -19.11 -21.99 28.58
N ALA A 516 -20.38 -22.11 29.00
CA ALA A 516 -21.21 -23.28 28.67
C ALA A 516 -21.47 -23.41 27.16
N LEU A 517 -21.71 -22.28 26.47
CA LEU A 517 -21.89 -22.27 25.02
C LEU A 517 -20.58 -22.52 24.25
N GLY A 518 -19.44 -22.03 24.75
CA GLY A 518 -18.13 -22.34 24.17
C GLY A 518 -17.83 -23.85 24.19
N VAL A 519 -18.18 -24.53 25.28
CA VAL A 519 -18.03 -25.99 25.40
C VAL A 519 -18.99 -26.73 24.46
N ALA A 520 -20.24 -26.28 24.34
CA ALA A 520 -21.24 -26.91 23.45
C ALA A 520 -20.90 -26.74 21.96
N VAL A 521 -20.45 -25.56 21.55
CA VAL A 521 -20.01 -25.29 20.16
C VAL A 521 -18.72 -26.04 19.84
N GLY A 522 -17.79 -26.11 20.80
CA GLY A 522 -16.58 -26.95 20.69
C GLY A 522 -16.92 -28.42 20.45
N ALA A 523 -17.84 -28.99 21.25
CA ALA A 523 -18.28 -30.38 21.09
C ALA A 523 -19.00 -30.63 19.75
N ALA A 524 -19.83 -29.69 19.28
CA ALA A 524 -20.49 -29.80 17.98
C ALA A 524 -19.50 -29.72 16.80
N ALA A 525 -18.49 -28.85 16.88
CA ALA A 525 -17.43 -28.76 15.88
C ALA A 525 -16.58 -30.05 15.83
N THR A 526 -16.27 -30.65 16.99
CA THR A 526 -15.57 -31.94 17.05
C THR A 526 -16.40 -33.05 16.40
N LEU A 527 -17.72 -33.08 16.61
CA LEU A 527 -18.63 -34.05 15.98
C LEU A 527 -18.70 -33.90 14.45
N VAL A 528 -18.68 -32.67 13.91
CA VAL A 528 -18.65 -32.42 12.46
C VAL A 528 -17.32 -32.87 11.84
N VAL A 529 -16.19 -32.61 12.51
CA VAL A 529 -14.87 -33.06 12.05
C VAL A 529 -14.76 -34.58 12.11
N VAL A 530 -15.24 -35.23 13.17
CA VAL A 530 -15.26 -36.70 13.28
C VAL A 530 -16.16 -37.31 12.21
N SER A 531 -17.32 -36.72 11.92
CA SER A 531 -18.20 -37.19 10.84
C SER A 531 -17.61 -36.97 9.44
N ALA A 532 -16.78 -35.95 9.24
CA ALA A 532 -16.11 -35.71 7.96
C ALA A 532 -14.95 -36.69 7.76
N VAL A 533 -14.19 -36.98 8.81
CA VAL A 533 -13.10 -37.98 8.80
C VAL A 533 -13.66 -39.39 8.57
N TRP A 534 -14.83 -39.72 9.13
CA TRP A 534 -15.49 -41.02 8.93
C TRP A 534 -16.15 -41.21 7.56
N ARG A 535 -16.25 -40.14 6.74
CA ARG A 535 -16.70 -40.22 5.35
C ARG A 535 -15.55 -40.25 4.34
N ILE A 536 -14.32 -40.03 4.82
CA ILE A 536 -13.10 -40.02 4.01
C ILE A 536 -12.29 -41.32 4.22
N ALA A 537 -12.46 -41.99 5.36
CA ALA A 537 -12.15 -43.41 5.55
C ALA A 537 -13.30 -44.28 5.03
#